data_AF-A0A3B0YDU1-F1
#
_entry.id   AF-A0A3B0YDU1-F1
#
_cell.length_a   1.000
_cell.length_b   1.000
_cell.length_c   1.000
_cell.angle_alpha   90.00
_cell.angle_beta   90.00
_cell.angle_gamma   90.00
#
_symmetry.space_group_name_H-M   'P 1'
#
loop_
_entity.id
_entity.type
_entity.pdbx_description
1 polymer ?
#
loop_
_entity_poly.entity_id
_entity_poly.type
_entity_poly.pdbx_seq_one_letter_code
_entity_poly.pdbx_strand_id
1 'polypeptide(L)'
;MIKKLWILLAGLLSISTLQANDVEKVLFLVVGKREVVASNTQGGRFDTLKMNAKERIEEYEVGNAVAVVVTNQNFSGYGVLAGGWQSLRRKAGEKVESIQAVDYSVTVVTDDRILNFYGRTGAWNQTHRSIEFLR
;
A
#
# COMPACT_ATOMS: atom_id res chain seq x y z
N MET A 1 -41.27 -1.85 -59.29
CA MET A 1 -40.02 -2.43 -58.78
C MET A 1 -39.39 -1.47 -57.78
N ILE A 2 -39.54 -1.71 -56.48
CA ILE A 2 -38.92 -0.91 -55.40
C ILE A 2 -37.96 -1.84 -54.67
N LYS A 3 -36.66 -1.54 -54.73
CA LYS A 3 -35.60 -2.32 -54.07
C LYS A 3 -35.61 -2.00 -52.57
N LYS A 4 -35.80 -3.03 -51.74
CA LYS A 4 -35.60 -2.94 -50.28
C LYS A 4 -34.11 -2.79 -49.98
N LEU A 5 -33.73 -1.68 -49.35
CA LEU A 5 -32.39 -1.47 -48.81
C LEU A 5 -32.42 -1.79 -47.31
N TRP A 6 -31.79 -2.89 -46.93
CA TRP A 6 -31.58 -3.24 -45.52
C TRP A 6 -30.28 -2.58 -45.07
N ILE A 7 -30.36 -1.60 -44.17
CA ILE A 7 -29.20 -1.05 -43.49
C ILE A 7 -28.92 -1.96 -42.28
N LEU A 8 -27.91 -2.80 -42.39
CA LEU A 8 -27.31 -3.50 -41.26
C LEU A 8 -26.44 -2.50 -40.49
N LEU A 9 -26.95 -2.04 -39.35
CA LEU A 9 -26.20 -1.22 -38.41
C LEU A 9 -25.25 -2.14 -37.62
N ALA A 10 -23.99 -2.26 -38.06
CA ALA A 10 -22.96 -2.92 -37.27
C ALA A 10 -22.53 -1.98 -36.14
N GLY A 11 -23.09 -2.19 -34.95
CA GLY A 11 -22.68 -1.49 -33.74
C GLY A 11 -21.23 -1.85 -33.37
N LEU A 12 -20.31 -0.90 -33.49
CA LEU A 12 -18.98 -0.97 -32.90
C LEU A 12 -19.11 -0.81 -31.39
N LEU A 13 -19.14 -1.94 -30.67
CA LEU A 13 -18.88 -1.96 -29.23
C LEU A 13 -17.39 -1.68 -29.01
N SER A 14 -17.05 -0.42 -28.72
CA SER A 14 -15.73 -0.06 -28.22
C SER A 14 -15.57 -0.64 -26.81
N ILE A 15 -14.99 -1.83 -26.71
CA ILE A 15 -14.52 -2.37 -25.43
C ILE A 15 -13.28 -1.56 -25.07
N SER A 16 -13.44 -0.52 -24.24
CA SER A 16 -12.30 0.14 -23.63
C SER A 16 -11.68 -0.84 -22.63
N THR A 17 -10.54 -1.42 -23.00
CA THR A 17 -9.69 -2.13 -22.05
C THR A 17 -9.20 -1.12 -21.03
N LEU A 18 -9.63 -1.23 -19.77
CA LEU A 18 -8.97 -0.58 -18.65
C LEU A 18 -7.55 -1.15 -18.57
N GLN A 19 -6.60 -0.49 -19.22
CA GLN A 19 -5.20 -0.78 -18.97
C GLN A 19 -4.89 -0.28 -17.55
N ALA A 20 -4.54 -1.20 -16.66
CA ALA A 20 -3.84 -0.83 -15.45
C ALA A 20 -2.49 -0.24 -15.89
N ASN A 21 -2.27 1.04 -15.59
CA ASN A 21 -0.97 1.64 -15.82
C ASN A 21 -0.01 1.05 -14.79
N ASP A 22 1.07 0.43 -15.26
CA ASP A 22 2.15 -0.03 -14.40
C ASP A 22 2.69 1.15 -13.59
N VAL A 23 2.91 0.92 -12.29
CA VAL A 23 3.48 1.94 -11.41
C VAL A 23 4.99 1.81 -11.40
N GLU A 24 5.68 2.86 -11.83
CA GLU A 24 7.13 2.91 -11.81
C GLU A 24 7.68 2.76 -10.38
N LYS A 25 8.77 2.00 -10.22
CA LYS A 25 9.46 1.87 -8.94
C LYS A 25 10.29 3.13 -8.64
N VAL A 26 9.75 3.98 -7.77
CA VAL A 26 10.30 5.31 -7.42
C VAL A 26 10.58 5.48 -5.92
N LEU A 27 10.47 4.40 -5.15
CA LEU A 27 10.72 4.38 -3.72
C LEU A 27 11.74 3.31 -3.33
N PHE A 28 12.71 3.71 -2.52
CA PHE A 28 13.72 2.84 -1.93
C PHE A 28 13.88 3.15 -0.44
N LEU A 29 14.22 2.15 0.36
CA LEU A 29 14.51 2.33 1.78
C LEU A 29 15.98 2.05 2.09
N VAL A 30 16.56 2.88 2.95
CA VAL A 30 17.81 2.56 3.65
C VAL A 30 17.45 2.32 5.12
N VAL A 31 17.64 1.08 5.57
CA VAL A 31 17.22 0.63 6.90
C VAL A 31 18.41 0.64 7.85
N GLY A 32 18.37 1.53 8.84
CA GLY A 32 19.34 1.59 9.93
C GLY A 32 18.81 1.00 11.23
N LYS A 33 19.64 1.02 12.28
CA LYS A 33 19.25 0.47 13.60
C LYS A 33 18.14 1.27 14.30
N ARG A 34 18.12 2.58 14.10
CA ARG A 34 17.26 3.54 14.83
C ARG A 34 16.51 4.50 13.93
N GLU A 35 16.69 4.35 12.62
CA GLU A 35 16.00 5.15 11.64
C GLU A 35 15.85 4.38 10.34
N VAL A 36 14.86 4.77 9.55
CA VAL A 36 14.66 4.32 8.18
C VAL A 36 14.57 5.56 7.30
N VAL A 37 15.37 5.61 6.24
CA VAL A 37 15.35 6.70 5.27
C VAL A 37 14.60 6.22 4.04
N ALA A 38 13.52 6.91 3.69
CA ALA A 38 12.84 6.75 2.41
C ALA A 38 13.50 7.66 1.37
N SER A 39 13.96 7.09 0.26
CA SER A 39 14.40 7.82 -0.93
C SER A 39 13.25 7.85 -1.94
N ASN A 40 12.62 9.00 -2.07
CA ASN A 40 11.53 9.25 -3.00
C ASN A 40 12.10 9.92 -4.25
N THR A 41 12.36 9.11 -5.28
CA THR A 41 13.01 9.58 -6.51
C THR A 41 12.06 10.41 -7.37
N GLN A 42 10.75 10.15 -7.30
CA GLN A 42 9.73 10.94 -7.99
C GLN A 42 9.69 12.39 -7.48
N GLY A 43 9.81 12.59 -6.17
CA GLY A 43 9.84 13.91 -5.53
C GLY A 43 11.25 14.49 -5.35
N GLY A 44 12.31 13.73 -5.68
CA GLY A 44 13.70 14.14 -5.49
C GLY A 44 14.07 14.42 -4.03
N ARG A 45 13.51 13.69 -3.05
CA ARG A 45 13.70 13.96 -1.62
C ARG A 45 13.94 12.72 -0.77
N PHE A 46 14.43 12.96 0.44
CA PHE A 46 14.58 11.95 1.47
C PHE A 46 13.73 12.29 2.69
N ASP A 47 13.10 11.28 3.29
CA ASP A 47 12.30 11.43 4.51
C ASP A 47 12.69 10.36 5.52
N THR A 48 12.96 10.76 6.76
CA THR A 48 13.45 9.85 7.81
C THR A 48 12.36 9.51 8.82
N LEU A 49 12.11 8.22 9.00
CA LEU A 49 11.38 7.67 10.15
C LEU A 49 12.37 7.42 11.27
N LYS A 50 12.25 8.15 12.40
CA LYS A 50 13.08 7.93 13.59
C LYS A 50 12.34 7.06 14.60
N MET A 51 13.04 6.08 15.16
CA MET A 51 12.49 5.17 16.16
C MET A 51 12.83 5.61 17.58
N ASN A 52 11.90 5.33 18.50
CA ASN A 52 12.14 5.51 19.93
C ASN A 52 13.25 4.59 20.45
N ALA A 53 13.83 4.90 21.62
CA ALA A 53 14.98 4.14 22.15
C ALA A 53 14.73 2.64 22.41
N LYS A 54 13.46 2.25 22.64
CA LYS A 54 13.03 0.85 22.85
C LYS A 54 12.23 0.28 21.66
N GLU A 55 12.16 1.03 20.58
CA GLU A 55 11.48 0.63 19.37
C GLU A 55 12.47 -0.07 18.44
N ARG A 56 12.06 -1.22 17.90
CA ARG A 56 12.86 -2.06 17.02
C ARG A 56 12.03 -2.42 15.80
N ILE A 57 12.65 -2.40 14.63
CA ILE A 57 12.06 -2.93 13.41
C ILE A 57 11.91 -4.44 13.58
N GLU A 58 10.72 -4.94 13.27
CA GLU A 58 10.44 -6.36 13.17
C GLU A 58 10.39 -6.81 11.71
N GLU A 59 9.82 -5.99 10.83
CA GLU A 59 9.69 -6.29 9.40
C GLU A 59 9.53 -4.99 8.59
N TYR A 60 9.81 -5.04 7.29
CA TYR A 60 9.51 -3.95 6.36
C TYR A 60 9.30 -4.48 4.94
N GLU A 61 8.49 -3.77 4.16
CA GLU A 61 8.20 -4.10 2.76
C GLU A 61 8.16 -2.83 1.89
N VAL A 62 8.54 -2.96 0.62
CA VAL A 62 8.65 -1.84 -0.33
C VAL A 62 8.02 -2.20 -1.67
N GLY A 63 6.90 -1.54 -1.97
CA GLY A 63 6.26 -1.56 -3.29
C GLY A 63 6.89 -0.55 -4.24
N ASN A 64 6.22 -0.28 -5.37
CA ASN A 64 6.76 0.65 -6.38
C ASN A 64 6.77 2.11 -5.89
N ALA A 65 5.73 2.52 -5.16
CA ALA A 65 5.51 3.89 -4.73
C ALA A 65 5.03 3.98 -3.26
N VAL A 66 5.20 2.90 -2.51
CA VAL A 66 4.74 2.76 -1.13
C VAL A 66 5.70 1.88 -0.34
N ALA A 67 5.83 2.12 0.96
CA ALA A 67 6.54 1.23 1.86
C ALA A 67 5.83 1.12 3.19
N VAL A 68 6.14 0.06 3.94
CA VAL A 68 5.74 -0.09 5.33
C VAL A 68 6.92 -0.57 6.16
N VAL A 69 7.05 0.00 7.34
CA VAL A 69 7.97 -0.45 8.38
C VAL A 69 7.12 -0.83 9.58
N VAL A 70 7.27 -2.07 10.03
CA VAL A 70 6.63 -2.61 11.21
C VAL A 70 7.64 -2.67 12.33
N THR A 71 7.29 -2.07 13.46
CA THR A 71 8.06 -2.16 14.68
C THR A 71 7.28 -2.91 15.76
N ASN A 72 7.94 -3.19 16.88
CA ASN A 72 7.28 -3.67 18.10
C ASN A 72 6.28 -2.66 18.70
N GLN A 73 6.10 -1.48 18.09
CA GLN A 73 5.27 -0.40 18.62
C GLN A 73 4.31 0.22 17.61
N ASN A 74 4.68 0.28 16.32
CA ASN A 74 3.96 1.03 15.30
C ASN A 74 3.97 0.31 13.95
N PHE A 75 2.96 0.61 13.14
CA PHE A 75 2.95 0.41 11.70
C PHE A 75 3.19 1.76 11.04
N SER A 76 4.27 1.92 10.30
CA SER A 76 4.62 3.19 9.65
C SER A 76 4.59 3.02 8.13
N GLY A 77 3.65 3.68 7.47
CA GLY A 77 3.49 3.67 6.02
C GLY A 77 4.14 4.90 5.41
N TYR A 78 4.84 4.73 4.29
CA TYR A 78 5.35 5.82 3.47
C TYR A 78 4.66 5.78 2.11
N GLY A 79 4.17 6.93 1.66
CA GLY A 79 3.63 7.09 0.32
C GLY A 79 4.34 8.22 -0.40
N VAL A 80 4.80 7.97 -1.64
CA VAL A 80 5.56 8.99 -2.39
C VAL A 80 4.76 10.27 -2.65
N LEU A 81 3.42 10.17 -2.71
CA LEU A 81 2.50 11.30 -2.91
C LEU A 81 1.85 11.79 -1.60
N ALA A 82 1.84 10.95 -0.55
CA ALA A 82 1.19 11.24 0.73
C ALA A 82 1.92 12.27 1.61
N GLY A 83 3.08 12.78 1.18
CA GLY A 83 3.80 13.80 1.92
C GLY A 83 4.74 13.28 3.01
N GLY A 84 4.94 11.96 3.15
CA GLY A 84 5.92 11.40 4.09
C GLY A 84 5.46 10.13 4.82
N TRP A 85 6.07 9.90 5.98
CA TRP A 85 5.75 8.80 6.89
C TRP A 85 4.47 9.07 7.70
N GLN A 86 3.57 8.10 7.76
CA GLN A 86 2.34 8.12 8.55
C GLN A 86 2.28 6.87 9.43
N SER A 87 2.09 7.05 10.73
CA SER A 87 2.18 5.95 11.69
C SER A 87 0.86 5.65 12.38
N LEU A 88 0.56 4.36 12.54
CA LEU A 88 -0.54 3.82 13.31
C LEU A 88 0.02 2.99 14.48
N ARG A 89 -0.50 3.22 15.69
CA ARG A 89 -0.05 2.47 16.88
C ARG A 89 -0.44 0.99 16.78
N ARG A 90 0.52 0.11 17.06
CA ARG A 90 0.26 -1.33 17.23
C ARG A 90 -0.36 -1.61 18.58
N LYS A 91 -1.34 -2.52 18.63
CA LYS A 91 -1.95 -2.95 19.89
C LYS A 91 -0.97 -3.81 20.68
N ALA A 92 -1.09 -3.81 22.01
CA ALA A 92 -0.23 -4.63 22.85
C ALA A 92 -0.46 -6.12 22.56
N GLY A 93 0.61 -6.86 22.27
CA GLY A 93 0.54 -8.30 22.00
C GLY A 93 0.04 -8.69 20.61
N GLU A 94 -0.44 -7.74 19.79
CA GLU A 94 -0.83 -7.96 18.40
C GLU A 94 0.33 -8.54 17.61
N LYS A 95 0.14 -9.62 16.85
CA LYS A 95 1.17 -10.29 16.05
C LYS A 95 0.92 -10.06 14.57
N VAL A 96 1.96 -9.70 13.82
CA VAL A 96 1.88 -9.62 12.36
C VAL A 96 1.98 -11.03 11.79
N GLU A 97 1.05 -11.35 10.89
CA GLU A 97 1.01 -12.63 10.18
C GLU A 97 1.53 -12.51 8.74
N SER A 98 1.23 -11.40 8.07
CA SER A 98 1.71 -11.15 6.72
C SER A 98 1.70 -9.66 6.36
N ILE A 99 2.62 -9.27 5.48
CA ILE A 99 2.71 -7.92 4.91
C ILE A 99 2.77 -8.04 3.39
N GLN A 100 2.09 -7.13 2.70
CA GLN A 100 2.23 -6.96 1.27
C GLN A 100 2.26 -5.47 0.93
N ALA A 101 3.24 -5.07 0.12
CA ALA A 101 3.36 -3.72 -0.43
C ALA A 101 3.41 -3.81 -1.96
N VAL A 102 2.40 -3.26 -2.64
CA VAL A 102 2.28 -3.28 -4.11
C VAL A 102 1.84 -1.91 -4.58
N ASP A 103 2.53 -1.37 -5.59
CA ASP A 103 2.22 -0.08 -6.19
C ASP A 103 2.08 1.05 -5.15
N TYR A 104 0.85 1.50 -4.90
CA TYR A 104 0.51 2.55 -3.93
C TYR A 104 -0.15 2.01 -2.66
N SER A 105 -0.22 0.70 -2.48
CA SER A 105 -1.02 0.06 -1.43
C SER A 105 -0.18 -0.86 -0.56
N VAL A 106 -0.41 -0.79 0.74
CA VAL A 106 0.08 -1.77 1.70
C VAL A 106 -1.12 -2.45 2.35
N THR A 107 -1.01 -3.77 2.54
CA THR A 107 -1.89 -4.54 3.42
C THR A 107 -1.04 -5.22 4.48
N VAL A 108 -1.45 -5.09 5.74
CA VAL A 108 -0.87 -5.82 6.87
C VAL A 108 -1.98 -6.65 7.51
N VAL A 109 -1.74 -7.94 7.67
CA VAL A 109 -2.66 -8.84 8.38
C VAL A 109 -2.03 -9.18 9.72
N THR A 110 -2.83 -9.04 10.78
CA THR A 110 -2.46 -9.43 12.14
C THR A 110 -3.41 -10.49 12.68
N ASP A 111 -3.08 -11.01 13.85
CA ASP A 111 -3.95 -11.92 14.61
C ASP A 111 -5.25 -11.26 15.12
N ASP A 112 -5.37 -9.93 15.04
CA ASP A 112 -6.54 -9.16 15.51
C ASP A 112 -7.27 -8.39 14.40
N ARG A 113 -6.54 -7.84 13.42
CA ARG A 113 -7.12 -6.93 12.42
C ARG A 113 -6.38 -6.97 11.09
N ILE A 114 -7.08 -6.50 10.07
CA ILE A 114 -6.50 -6.22 8.76
C ILE A 114 -6.35 -4.71 8.65
N LEU A 115 -5.15 -4.26 8.29
CA LEU A 115 -4.79 -2.87 8.08
C LEU A 115 -4.50 -2.64 6.61
N ASN A 116 -4.97 -1.53 6.06
CA ASN A 116 -4.51 -1.06 4.77
C ASN A 116 -3.92 0.35 4.89
N PHE A 117 -2.95 0.64 4.05
CA PHE A 117 -2.40 1.98 3.89
C PHE A 117 -2.37 2.33 2.42
N TYR A 118 -2.90 3.52 2.10
CA TYR A 118 -2.92 4.02 0.73
C TYR A 118 -1.91 5.17 0.58
N GLY A 119 -0.79 4.88 -0.08
CA GLY A 119 0.34 5.77 -0.27
C GLY A 119 0.06 7.02 -1.12
N ARG A 120 -1.11 7.11 -1.77
CA ARG A 120 -1.52 8.37 -2.41
C ARG A 120 -2.08 9.40 -1.43
N THR A 121 -2.79 8.95 -0.40
CA THR A 121 -3.44 9.85 0.58
C THR A 121 -2.76 9.83 1.95
N GLY A 122 -1.94 8.81 2.23
CA GLY A 122 -1.35 8.61 3.55
C GLY A 122 -2.32 8.05 4.58
N ALA A 123 -3.49 7.60 4.14
CA ALA A 123 -4.53 7.13 5.05
C ALA A 123 -4.29 5.67 5.45
N TRP A 124 -4.43 5.41 6.75
CA TRP A 124 -4.60 4.07 7.31
C TRP A 124 -6.08 3.77 7.49
N ASN A 125 -6.54 2.60 7.06
CA ASN A 125 -7.83 2.04 7.49
C ASN A 125 -7.63 0.67 8.11
N GLN A 126 -8.61 0.24 8.88
CA GLN A 126 -8.57 -1.02 9.60
C GLN A 126 -9.95 -1.65 9.68
N THR A 127 -9.96 -2.98 9.69
CA THR A 127 -11.15 -3.76 10.02
C THR A 127 -10.77 -4.90 10.95
N HIS A 128 -11.69 -5.29 11.83
CA HIS A 128 -11.47 -6.46 12.69
C HIS A 128 -11.51 -7.74 11.85
N ARG A 129 -10.69 -8.72 12.23
CA ARG A 129 -10.69 -10.02 11.59
C ARG A 129 -11.57 -10.97 12.38
N SER A 130 -12.76 -11.26 11.86
CA SER A 130 -13.58 -12.35 12.38
C SER A 130 -12.95 -13.69 11.96
N ILE A 131 -12.30 -14.37 12.88
CA ILE A 131 -11.88 -15.76 12.65
C ILE A 131 -13.07 -16.63 13.07
N GLU A 132 -13.87 -17.10 12.10
CA GLU A 132 -14.80 -18.19 12.38
C GLU A 132 -13.98 -19.42 12.74
N PHE A 133 -13.92 -19.74 14.04
CA PHE A 133 -13.47 -21.05 14.47
C PHE A 133 -14.52 -22.06 14.00
N LEU A 134 -14.28 -22.68 12.84
CA LEU A 134 -14.90 -23.96 12.53
C LEU A 134 -14.43 -24.94 13.62
N ARG A 135 -15.33 -25.24 14.56
CA ARG A 135 -15.17 -26.27 15.58
C ARG A 135 -15.33 -27.65 14.98
#